data_AF-A0A9C9G3P7-F1
#
_entry.id   AF-A0A9C9G3P7-F1
#
_cell.length_a   1.000
_cell.length_b   1.000
_cell.length_c   1.000
_cell.angle_alpha   90.00
_cell.angle_beta   90.00
_cell.angle_gamma   90.00
#
_symmetry.space_group_name_H-M   'P 1'
#
loop_
_entity.id
_entity.type
_entity.pdbx_description
1 polymer ?
#
loop_
_entity_poly.entity_id
_entity_poly.type
_entity_poly.pdbx_seq_one_letter_code
_entity_poly.pdbx_strand_id
1 'polypeptide(L)' 'MPQSDSTYQCIEAICQSGCLAVRAVIDSLEGGQAIPQTDGMSPEQINLILSELKAVMSVYDEPCD' A
#
# COMPACT_ATOMS: atom_id res chain seq x y z
N MET A 1 4.64 22.62 2.48
CA MET A 1 3.62 21.61 2.83
C MET A 1 4.25 20.24 2.63
N PRO A 2 4.48 19.42 3.66
CA PRO A 2 4.94 18.05 3.48
C PRO A 2 3.74 17.11 3.75
N GLN A 3 3.01 16.72 2.71
CA GLN A 3 1.96 15.69 2.82
C GLN A 3 2.41 14.34 2.22
N SER A 4 3.68 14.20 1.82
CA SER A 4 4.14 13.10 0.96
C SER A 4 4.97 12.02 1.67
N ASP A 5 5.47 12.26 2.89
CA ASP A 5 6.38 11.31 3.55
C ASP A 5 5.65 10.10 4.18
N SER A 6 4.52 10.31 4.86
CA SER A 6 3.86 9.22 5.61
C SER A 6 3.31 8.11 4.73
N THR A 7 2.90 8.44 3.49
CA THR A 7 2.40 7.47 2.51
C THR A 7 3.50 6.53 2.04
N TYR A 8 4.64 7.09 1.64
CA TYR A 8 5.81 6.31 1.21
C TYR A 8 6.40 5.48 2.35
N GLN A 9 6.49 6.04 3.56
CA GLN A 9 6.95 5.29 4.74
C GLN A 9 6.02 4.11 5.07
N CYS A 10 4.70 4.27 4.90
CA CYS A 10 3.77 3.14 5.05
C CYS A 10 4.01 2.07 3.99
N ILE A 11 4.14 2.46 2.72
CA ILE A 11 4.41 1.52 1.63
C ILE A 11 5.71 0.76 1.89
N GLU A 12 6.80 1.44 2.28
CA GLU A 12 8.06 0.79 2.63
C GLU A 12 7.92 -0.18 3.80
N ALA A 13 7.22 0.21 4.87
CA ALA A 13 7.00 -0.65 6.04
C ALA A 13 6.17 -1.90 5.67
N ILE A 14 5.16 -1.74 4.82
CA ILE A 14 4.32 -2.83 4.32
C ILE A 14 5.14 -3.74 3.40
N CYS A 15 5.95 -3.17 2.49
CA CYS A 15 6.85 -3.92 1.62
C CYS A 15 7.92 -4.69 2.40
N GLN A 16 8.49 -4.11 3.46
CA GLN A 16 9.43 -4.80 4.36
C GLN A 16 8.77 -5.96 5.13
N SER A 17 7.46 -5.88 5.37
CA SER A 17 6.70 -6.97 6.02
C SER A 17 6.49 -8.18 5.10
N GLY A 18 6.79 -8.04 3.80
CA GLY A 18 6.74 -9.10 2.80
C GLY A 18 5.47 -9.12 1.95
N CYS A 19 5.54 -9.79 0.81
CA CYS A 19 4.47 -9.79 -0.20
C CYS A 19 3.10 -10.26 0.33
N LEU A 20 3.08 -11.20 1.29
CA LEU A 20 1.83 -11.66 1.92
C LEU A 20 1.17 -10.56 2.76
N ALA A 21 1.97 -9.78 3.49
CA ALA A 21 1.48 -8.67 4.30
C ALA A 21 0.94 -7.54 3.41
N VAL A 22 1.67 -7.22 2.32
CA VAL A 22 1.20 -6.27 1.28
C VAL A 22 -0.17 -6.67 0.75
N ARG A 23 -0.33 -7.95 0.39
CA ARG A 23 -1.59 -8.45 -0.18
C ARG A 23 -2.74 -8.41 0.83
N ALA A 24 -2.48 -8.73 2.09
CA ALA A 24 -3.48 -8.63 3.15
C ALA A 24 -3.91 -7.18 3.42
N VAL A 25 -2.97 -6.23 3.31
CA VAL A 25 -3.26 -4.80 3.42
C VAL A 25 -4.14 -4.33 2.25
N ILE A 26 -3.79 -4.69 1.02
CA ILE A 26 -4.61 -4.38 -0.16
C ILE A 26 -6.03 -4.95 0.01
N ASP A 27 -6.16 -6.22 0.41
CA ASP A 27 -7.44 -6.89 0.58
C ASP A 27 -8.30 -6.23 1.67
N SER A 28 -7.67 -5.85 2.79
CA SER A 28 -8.35 -5.11 3.87
C SER A 28 -8.83 -3.74 3.38
N LEU A 29 -7.98 -2.99 2.69
CA LEU A 29 -8.32 -1.67 2.18
C LEU A 29 -9.40 -1.72 1.07
N GLU A 30 -9.35 -2.72 0.18
CA GLU A 30 -10.39 -2.95 -0.83
C GLU A 30 -11.72 -3.38 -0.20
N GLY A 31 -11.66 -4.12 0.90
CA GLY A 31 -12.82 -4.47 1.72
C GLY A 31 -13.40 -3.29 2.52
N GLY A 32 -12.79 -2.10 2.45
CA GLY A 32 -13.18 -0.94 3.24
C GLY A 32 -12.81 -1.06 4.72
N GLN A 33 -11.93 -2.00 5.08
CA GLN A 33 -11.38 -2.11 6.42
C GLN A 33 -10.20 -1.15 6.58
N ALA A 34 -10.33 -0.24 7.54
CA ALA A 34 -9.21 0.59 7.96
C ALA A 34 -8.17 -0.27 8.68
N ILE A 35 -6.91 -0.15 8.26
CA ILE A 35 -5.77 -0.78 8.94
C ILE A 35 -5.03 0.27 9.78
N PRO A 36 -4.33 -0.14 10.85
CA PRO A 36 -3.60 0.79 11.71
C PRO A 36 -2.56 1.62 10.95
N GLN A 37 -2.00 1.11 9.84
CA GLN A 37 -1.06 1.86 9.00
C GLN A 37 -1.72 3.01 8.22
N THR A 38 -3.02 2.95 7.99
CA THR A 38 -3.79 4.01 7.31
C THR A 38 -4.69 4.79 8.27
N ASP A 39 -4.56 4.56 9.57
CA ASP A 39 -5.34 5.26 10.58
C ASP A 39 -4.97 6.74 10.59
N GLY A 40 -5.95 7.61 10.36
CA GLY A 40 -5.75 9.05 10.19
C GLY A 40 -5.33 9.50 8.78
N MET A 41 -5.26 8.60 7.80
CA MET A 41 -5.05 8.97 6.40
C MET A 41 -6.35 9.36 5.71
N SER A 42 -6.24 10.31 4.78
CA SER A 42 -7.35 10.67 3.91
C SER A 42 -7.65 9.53 2.91
N PRO A 43 -8.91 9.40 2.45
CA PRO A 43 -9.28 8.39 1.45
C PRO A 43 -8.48 8.53 0.14
N GLU A 44 -8.02 9.73 -0.20
CA GLU A 44 -7.12 9.96 -1.34
C GLU A 44 -5.74 9.34 -1.12
N GLN A 45 -5.18 9.45 0.09
CA GLN A 45 -3.89 8.83 0.44
C GLN A 45 -4.01 7.31 0.48
N ILE A 46 -5.12 6.79 1.01
CA ILE A 46 -5.39 5.34 1.03
C ILE A 46 -5.46 4.79 -0.39
N ASN A 47 -6.18 5.46 -1.30
CA ASN A 47 -6.22 5.07 -2.71
C ASN A 47 -4.84 5.12 -3.38
N LEU A 48 -4.02 6.12 -3.05
CA LEU A 48 -2.65 6.20 -3.55
C LEU A 48 -1.81 5.00 -3.08
N ILE A 49 -1.86 4.66 -1.79
CA ILE A 49 -1.16 3.50 -1.23
C ILE A 49 -1.59 2.21 -1.90
N LEU A 50 -2.90 2.04 -2.09
CA LEU A 50 -3.48 0.86 -2.71
C LEU A 50 -3.02 0.73 -4.18
N SER A 51 -3.00 1.85 -4.91
CA SER A 51 -2.49 1.91 -6.28
C SER A 51 -0.99 1.60 -6.36
N GLU A 52 -0.18 2.20 -5.48
CA GLU A 52 1.27 1.98 -5.44
C GLU A 52 1.62 0.54 -5.04
N LEU A 53 0.98 -0.01 -4.01
CA LEU A 53 1.19 -1.40 -3.60
C LEU A 53 0.81 -2.38 -4.72
N LYS A 54 -0.30 -2.12 -5.43
CA LYS A 54 -0.69 -2.91 -6.62
C LYS A 54 0.31 -2.75 -7.76
N ALA A 55 0.82 -1.54 -8.01
CA ALA A 55 1.83 -1.30 -9.04
C ALA A 55 3.14 -2.02 -8.71
N VAL A 56 3.63 -1.94 -7.46
CA VAL A 56 4.81 -2.67 -6.98
C VAL A 56 4.61 -4.18 -7.10
N MET A 57 3.42 -4.71 -6.78
CA MET A 57 3.11 -6.13 -7.01
C MET A 57 2.99 -6.50 -8.49
N SER A 58 2.54 -5.58 -9.35
CA SER A 58 2.41 -5.83 -10.79
C SER A 58 3.77 -5.96 -11.50
N VAL A 59 4.83 -5.36 -10.96
CA VAL A 59 6.21 -5.58 -11.42
C VAL A 59 6.68 -7.03 -11.13
N TYR A 60 6.13 -7.68 -10.10
CA TYR A 60 6.37 -9.10 -9.85
C TYR A 60 5.56 -10.03 -10.77
N ASP A 61 4.64 -9.51 -11.58
CA ASP A 61 3.88 -10.25 -12.59
C ASP A 61 4.44 -10.05 -14.00
N GLU A 62 5.54 -9.31 -14.17
CA GLU A 62 6.27 -9.34 -15.44
C GLU A 62 6.93 -10.72 -15.57
N PRO A 63 6.53 -11.56 -16.54
CA PRO A 63 7.40 -12.65 -16.95
C PRO A 63 8.69 -12.01 -17.44
N CYS A 64 9.78 -12.35 -16.77
CA CYS A 64 11.13 -12.12 -17.27
C CYS A 64 11.17 -12.44 -18.77
N ASP A 65 11.44 -11.44 -19.62
CA ASP A 65 11.90 -11.61 -21.00
C ASP A 65 13.39 -11.25 -21.06
#